data_AF-A0A2U3THE1-F1
#
_entry.id   AF-A0A2U3THE1-F1
#
_cell.length_a   1.000
_cell.length_b   1.000
_cell.length_c   1.000
_cell.angle_alpha   90.00
_cell.angle_beta   90.00
_cell.angle_gamma   90.00
#
_symmetry.space_group_name_H-M   'P 1'
#
loop_
_entity.id
_entity.type
_entity.pdbx_description
1 polymer ?
#
loop_
_entity_poly.entity_id
_entity_poly.type
_entity_poly.pdbx_seq_one_letter_code
_entity_poly.pdbx_strand_id
1 'polypeptide(L)'
;MNIFTMLGGVDYIVVNNQLAVPDFICGSDDCPDDDDVALSCKVDGRDIRFTVADLEDAEPMTDGAFWVEGVGSVRFLSRAGLH
;
A
#
# COMPACT_ATOMS: atom_id res chain seq x y z
N MET A 1 -13.10 7.11 -1.81
CA MET A 1 -12.50 6.13 -2.75
C MET A 1 -11.55 5.32 -1.89
N ASN A 2 -11.81 4.04 -1.68
CA ASN A 2 -11.10 3.23 -0.69
C ASN A 2 -9.81 2.64 -1.30
N ILE A 3 -8.68 2.72 -0.59
CA ILE A 3 -7.38 2.16 -1.00
C ILE A 3 -7.49 0.66 -1.33
N PHE A 4 -8.34 -0.08 -0.62
CA PHE A 4 -8.50 -1.52 -0.85
C PHE A 4 -9.01 -1.88 -2.24
N THR A 5 -9.85 -1.04 -2.84
CA THR A 5 -10.30 -1.27 -4.23
C THR A 5 -9.16 -1.08 -5.23
N MET A 6 -8.11 -0.32 -4.88
CA MET A 6 -6.94 -0.14 -5.72
C MET A 6 -5.99 -1.34 -5.62
N LEU A 7 -5.83 -1.96 -4.45
CA LEU A 7 -4.86 -3.04 -4.20
C LEU A 7 -4.98 -4.22 -5.17
N GLY A 8 -6.20 -4.60 -5.56
CA GLY A 8 -6.44 -5.73 -6.48
C GLY A 8 -5.82 -5.58 -7.88
N GLY A 9 -5.35 -4.39 -8.25
CA GLY A 9 -4.68 -4.11 -9.52
C GLY A 9 -3.26 -3.54 -9.38
N VAL A 10 -2.65 -3.61 -8.21
CA VAL A 10 -1.32 -3.03 -7.98
C VAL A 10 -0.23 -4.04 -8.31
N ASP A 11 0.70 -3.64 -9.16
CA ASP A 11 1.89 -4.42 -9.50
C ASP A 11 3.12 -3.94 -8.73
N TYR A 12 3.17 -2.65 -8.38
CA TYR A 12 4.29 -2.04 -7.66
C TYR A 12 3.82 -1.03 -6.62
N ILE A 13 4.61 -0.89 -5.57
CA ILE A 13 4.44 0.14 -4.54
C ILE A 13 5.70 1.02 -4.52
N VAL A 14 5.53 2.33 -4.41
CA VAL A 14 6.62 3.27 -4.19
C VAL A 14 6.50 3.80 -2.78
N VAL A 15 7.46 3.50 -1.92
CA VAL A 15 7.52 3.97 -0.53
C VAL A 15 8.69 4.92 -0.40
N ASN A 16 8.43 6.17 -0.01
CA ASN A 16 9.46 7.22 0.16
C ASN A 16 10.42 7.30 -1.06
N ASN A 17 9.84 7.33 -2.26
CA ASN A 17 10.54 7.36 -3.56
C ASN A 17 11.33 6.08 -3.92
N GLN A 18 11.13 4.97 -3.20
CA GLN A 18 11.76 3.68 -3.49
C GLN A 18 10.74 2.68 -3.98
N LEU A 19 11.03 2.06 -5.13
CA LEU A 19 10.16 1.06 -5.75
C LEU A 19 10.33 -0.29 -5.07
N ALA A 20 9.22 -0.91 -4.69
CA ALA A 20 9.17 -2.27 -4.19
C ALA A 20 8.04 -3.06 -4.85
N VAL A 21 8.16 -4.38 -4.78
CA VAL A 21 7.09 -5.30 -5.17
C VAL A 21 6.27 -5.59 -3.91
N PRO A 22 4.96 -5.31 -3.91
CA PRO A 22 4.08 -5.68 -2.81
C PRO A 22 3.88 -7.19 -2.77
N ASP A 23 3.86 -7.74 -1.56
CA ASP A 23 3.45 -9.10 -1.23
C ASP A 23 2.11 -9.00 -0.49
N PHE A 24 1.03 -9.33 -1.20
CA PHE A 24 -0.34 -9.23 -0.69
C PHE A 24 -0.64 -10.42 0.21
N ILE A 25 -1.08 -10.12 1.42
CA ILE A 25 -1.34 -11.14 2.44
C ILE A 25 -2.84 -11.42 2.55
N CYS A 26 -3.66 -10.37 2.53
CA CYS A 26 -5.12 -10.49 2.49
C CYS A 26 -5.78 -9.28 1.80
N GLY A 27 -6.90 -9.51 1.11
CA GLY A 27 -7.77 -8.43 0.61
C GLY A 27 -8.72 -7.95 1.70
N SER A 28 -9.39 -6.80 1.52
CA SER A 28 -10.29 -6.21 2.54
C SER A 28 -11.42 -7.14 3.01
N ASP A 29 -11.84 -8.11 2.18
CA ASP A 29 -12.87 -9.08 2.56
C ASP A 29 -12.29 -10.28 3.35
N ASP A 30 -10.96 -10.43 3.36
CA ASP A 30 -10.21 -11.53 3.98
C ASP A 30 -9.43 -11.09 5.24
N CYS A 31 -9.29 -9.78 5.51
CA CYS A 31 -8.69 -9.23 6.73
C CYS A 31 -9.80 -8.76 7.68
N PRO A 32 -10.22 -9.56 8.68
CA PRO A 32 -11.34 -9.22 9.56
C PRO A 32 -11.05 -8.10 10.57
N ASP A 33 -9.78 -7.88 10.95
CA ASP A 33 -9.40 -6.95 12.01
C ASP A 33 -8.44 -5.83 11.51
N ASP A 34 -8.54 -4.65 12.13
CA ASP A 34 -7.78 -3.45 11.78
C ASP A 34 -6.24 -3.62 11.91
N ASP A 35 -5.80 -4.52 12.79
CA ASP A 35 -4.38 -4.83 13.02
C ASP A 35 -3.83 -5.93 12.10
N ASP A 36 -4.69 -6.56 11.28
CA ASP A 36 -4.26 -7.53 10.29
C ASP A 36 -3.40 -6.87 9.23
N VAL A 37 -2.36 -7.58 8.79
CA VAL A 37 -1.46 -7.10 7.73
C VAL A 37 -2.09 -7.38 6.38
N ALA A 38 -2.52 -6.33 5.68
CA ALA A 38 -3.08 -6.44 4.33
C ALA A 38 -2.00 -6.71 3.28
N LEU A 39 -0.88 -5.99 3.36
CA LEU A 39 0.26 -6.19 2.45
C LEU A 39 1.59 -5.89 3.14
N SER A 40 2.65 -6.44 2.56
CA SER A 40 4.02 -6.13 2.96
C SER A 40 4.90 -5.87 1.74
N CYS A 41 6.02 -5.18 1.93
CA CYS A 41 7.00 -5.02 0.88
C CYS A 41 8.40 -4.83 1.46
N LYS A 42 9.42 -5.14 0.67
CA LYS A 42 10.81 -4.96 1.07
C LYS A 42 11.42 -3.74 0.40
N VAL A 43 11.87 -2.78 1.21
CA VAL A 43 12.43 -1.50 0.80
C VAL A 43 13.81 -1.35 1.44
N ASP A 44 14.86 -1.23 0.64
CA ASP A 44 16.26 -1.17 1.11
C ASP A 44 16.64 -2.29 2.12
N GLY A 45 16.07 -3.48 1.94
CA GLY A 45 16.33 -4.62 2.81
C GLY A 45 15.49 -4.66 4.08
N ARG A 46 14.69 -3.63 4.37
CA ARG A 46 13.73 -3.57 5.48
C ARG A 46 12.35 -4.05 5.02
N ASP A 47 11.74 -4.92 5.81
CA ASP A 47 10.35 -5.30 5.63
C ASP A 47 9.44 -4.22 6.21
N ILE A 48 8.57 -3.69 5.36
CA ILE A 48 7.50 -2.77 5.71
C ILE A 48 6.20 -3.55 5.62
N ARG A 49 5.37 -3.43 6.65
CA ARG A 49 4.04 -4.07 6.73
C ARG A 49 3.02 -2.96 6.87
N PHE A 50 1.92 -3.11 6.14
CA PHE A 50 0.79 -2.20 6.20
C PHE A 50 -0.39 -2.98 6.74
N THR A 51 -0.90 -2.53 7.87
CA THR A 51 -2.13 -3.08 8.44
C THR A 51 -3.36 -2.58 7.67
N VAL A 52 -4.51 -3.16 7.97
CA VAL A 52 -5.78 -2.64 7.46
C VAL A 52 -5.98 -1.19 7.88
N ALA A 53 -5.79 -0.89 9.17
CA ALA A 53 -5.88 0.46 9.70
C ALA A 53 -4.91 1.44 9.02
N ASP A 54 -3.65 1.05 8.80
CA ASP A 54 -2.65 1.91 8.14
C ASP A 54 -3.12 2.37 6.76
N LEU A 55 -3.86 1.49 6.04
CA LEU A 55 -4.37 1.75 4.70
C LEU A 55 -5.70 2.50 4.72
N GLU A 56 -6.55 2.30 5.73
CA GLU A 56 -7.80 3.05 5.91
C GLU A 56 -7.55 4.50 6.35
N ASP A 57 -6.60 4.69 7.25
CA ASP A 57 -6.24 5.99 7.82
C ASP A 57 -5.27 6.78 6.90
N ALA A 58 -4.83 6.18 5.80
CA ALA A 58 -3.89 6.81 4.88
C ALA A 58 -4.48 8.09 4.23
N GLU A 59 -3.78 9.21 4.37
CA GLU A 59 -4.26 10.49 3.86
C GLU A 59 -3.88 10.68 2.38
N PRO A 60 -4.82 11.00 1.48
CA PRO A 60 -4.49 11.24 0.08
C PRO A 60 -3.65 12.51 -0.11
N MET A 61 -2.59 12.42 -0.90
CA MET A 61 -1.71 13.53 -1.25
C MET A 61 -2.05 14.10 -2.65
N THR A 62 -1.63 15.34 -2.90
CA THR A 62 -1.93 16.07 -4.14
C THR A 62 -1.27 15.50 -5.41
N ASP A 63 -0.25 14.65 -5.24
CA ASP A 63 0.50 14.02 -6.31
C ASP A 63 0.05 12.57 -6.60
N GLY A 64 -1.07 12.14 -6.01
CA GLY A 64 -1.61 10.79 -6.14
C GLY A 64 -0.91 9.73 -5.30
N ALA A 65 0.00 10.12 -4.40
CA ALA A 65 0.44 9.27 -3.30
C ALA A 65 -0.55 9.35 -2.12
N PHE A 66 -0.30 8.54 -1.10
CA PHE A 66 -0.95 8.54 0.19
C PHE A 66 0.10 8.69 1.28
N TRP A 67 -0.24 9.39 2.35
CA TRP A 67 0.58 9.50 3.54
C TRP A 67 0.11 8.46 4.58
N VAL A 68 0.98 7.54 4.93
CA VAL A 68 0.74 6.51 5.95
C VAL A 68 1.56 6.88 7.19
N GLU A 69 0.90 7.04 8.33
CA GLU A 69 1.58 7.38 9.58
C GLU A 69 2.62 6.31 9.96
N GLY A 70 3.81 6.73 10.43
CA GLY A 70 4.91 5.81 10.76
C GLY A 70 5.68 5.22 9.58
N VAL A 71 5.17 5.30 8.35
CA VAL A 71 5.85 4.85 7.12
C VAL A 71 6.29 6.01 6.23
N GLY A 72 5.39 6.94 5.93
CA GLY A 72 5.62 8.09 5.05
C GLY A 72 4.80 8.05 3.76
N SER A 73 5.38 8.54 2.66
CA SER A 73 4.68 8.64 1.37
C SER A 73 4.65 7.30 0.65
N VAL A 74 3.47 6.86 0.23
CA VAL A 74 3.21 5.57 -0.40
C VAL A 74 2.39 5.77 -1.67
N ARG A 75 2.83 5.21 -2.79
CA ARG A 75 2.10 5.25 -4.06
C ARG A 75 1.91 3.85 -4.62
N PHE A 76 0.68 3.55 -4.99
CA PHE A 76 0.31 2.30 -5.64
C PHE A 76 0.32 2.47 -7.16
N LEU A 77 1.03 1.58 -7.86
CA LEU A 77 1.17 1.60 -9.32
C LEU A 77 0.62 0.31 -9.92
N SER A 78 -0.26 0.42 -10.92
CA SER A 78 -0.60 -0.71 -11.79
C SER A 78 0.20 -0.66 -13.08
N ARG A 79 0.55 -1.84 -13.60
CA ARG A 79 1.16 -2.01 -14.92
C ARG A 79 0.18 -1.63 -16.04
N ALA A 80 -1.13 -1.68 -15.78
CA ALA A 80 -2.16 -1.23 -16.72
C ALA A 80 -2.16 0.29 -16.96
N GLY A 81 -1.47 1.08 -16.13
CA GLY A 81 -1.27 2.52 -16.31
C GLY A 81 0.07 2.93 -16.94
N LEU A 82 0.95 2.00 -17.28
CA LEU A 82 2.19 2.25 -18.02
C LEU A 82 1.93 2.12 -19.53
N HIS A 83 1.24 3.11 -20.11
CA HIS A 83 1.05 3.21 -21.56
C HIS A 83 1.36 4.61 -22.07
#